data_AF-A0A7W2AB33-F1
#
_entry.id   AF-A0A7W2AB33-F1
#
_cell.length_a   1.000
_cell.length_b   1.000
_cell.length_c   1.000
_cell.angle_alpha   90.00
_cell.angle_beta   90.00
_cell.angle_gamma   90.00
#
_symmetry.space_group_name_H-M   'P 1'
#
loop_
_entity.id
_entity.type
_entity.pdbx_description
1 polymer ?
#
loop_
_entity_poly.entity_id
_entity_poly.type
_entity_poly.pdbx_seq_one_letter_code
_entity_poly.pdbx_strand_id
1 'polypeptide(L)'
;MSESLINLIETRLLAREQAALEQPDELFYCSYLISHLNLVAAELPESEEAFLHNLQTSLDSAFTVDQLSSQDKSGIQNLWDTVCLGTA
;
A
#
# COMPACT_ATOMS: atom_id res chain seq x y z
N MET A 1 8.18 -4.02 -17.20
CA MET A 1 7.63 -5.20 -16.48
C MET A 1 7.01 -4.79 -15.14
N SER A 2 7.47 -3.72 -14.48
CA SER A 2 6.89 -3.21 -13.22
C SER A 2 5.45 -2.64 -13.30
N GLU A 3 5.03 -2.04 -14.43
CA GLU A 3 3.68 -1.48 -14.58
C GLU A 3 2.55 -2.49 -14.33
N SER A 4 2.75 -3.77 -14.63
CA SER A 4 1.71 -4.79 -14.43
C SER A 4 1.40 -5.04 -12.96
N LEU A 5 2.43 -5.02 -12.10
CA LEU A 5 2.27 -5.24 -10.66
C LEU A 5 1.66 -4.03 -9.96
N ILE A 6 2.12 -2.82 -10.32
CA ILE A 6 1.60 -1.56 -9.77
C ILE A 6 0.10 -1.45 -10.04
N ASN A 7 -0.31 -1.62 -11.31
CA ASN A 7 -1.72 -1.57 -11.70
C ASN A 7 -2.56 -2.65 -10.99
N LEU A 8 -2.01 -3.85 -10.78
CA LEU A 8 -2.68 -4.94 -10.08
C LEU A 8 -2.95 -4.58 -8.61
N ILE A 9 -1.92 -4.07 -7.91
CA ILE A 9 -2.04 -3.70 -6.49
C ILE A 9 -2.99 -2.51 -6.35
N GLU A 10 -2.85 -1.49 -7.19
CA GLU A 10 -3.74 -0.33 -7.19
C GLU A 10 -5.20 -0.75 -7.40
N THR A 11 -5.48 -1.60 -8.39
CA THR A 11 -6.83 -2.12 -8.66
C THR A 11 -7.39 -2.87 -7.44
N ARG A 12 -6.58 -3.71 -6.79
CA ARG A 12 -6.99 -4.44 -5.57
C ARG A 12 -7.32 -3.49 -4.43
N LEU A 13 -6.50 -2.46 -4.22
CA LEU A 13 -6.70 -1.47 -3.17
C LEU A 13 -7.95 -0.62 -3.43
N LEU A 14 -8.16 -0.15 -4.65
CA LEU A 14 -9.37 0.61 -5.03
C LEU A 14 -10.64 -0.23 -4.86
N ALA A 15 -10.61 -1.50 -5.27
CA ALA A 15 -11.75 -2.40 -5.07
C ALA A 15 -12.06 -2.61 -3.58
N ARG A 16 -11.03 -2.66 -2.73
CA ARG A 16 -11.17 -2.84 -1.30
C ARG A 16 -11.61 -1.57 -0.58
N GLU A 17 -11.09 -0.42 -0.96
CA GLU A 17 -11.55 0.90 -0.51
C GLU A 17 -13.05 1.06 -0.79
N GLN A 18 -13.49 0.70 -1.99
CA GLN A 18 -14.91 0.77 -2.36
C GLN A 18 -15.80 -0.22 -1.61
N ALA A 19 -15.26 -1.37 -1.19
CA ALA A 19 -15.97 -2.32 -0.33
C ALA A 19 -16.00 -1.89 1.15
N ALA A 20 -15.02 -1.09 1.58
CA ALA A 20 -14.83 -0.67 2.96
C ALA A 20 -15.57 0.63 3.32
N LEU A 21 -16.47 1.17 2.49
CA LEU A 21 -17.12 2.48 2.71
C LEU A 21 -17.78 2.67 4.08
N GLU A 22 -18.17 1.59 4.77
CA GLU A 22 -18.77 1.61 6.11
C GLU A 22 -17.79 1.23 7.23
N GLN A 23 -16.49 1.05 6.91
CA GLN A 23 -15.41 0.64 7.80
C GLN A 23 -14.30 1.71 7.81
N PRO A 24 -14.41 2.74 8.67
CA PRO A 24 -13.50 3.89 8.66
C PRO A 24 -12.01 3.53 8.75
N ASP A 25 -11.68 2.54 9.58
CA ASP A 25 -10.30 2.07 9.74
C ASP A 25 -9.76 1.45 8.45
N GLU A 26 -10.55 0.60 7.80
CA GLU A 26 -10.13 -0.07 6.55
C GLU A 26 -10.06 0.90 5.37
N LEU A 27 -10.95 1.89 5.30
CA LEU A 27 -10.81 3.01 4.36
C LEU A 27 -9.52 3.76 4.57
N PHE A 28 -9.22 4.12 5.82
CA PHE A 28 -8.00 4.83 6.15
C PHE A 28 -6.77 4.03 5.72
N TYR A 29 -6.72 2.73 6.00
CA TYR A 29 -5.60 1.88 5.59
C TYR A 29 -5.46 1.81 4.06
N CYS A 30 -6.56 1.69 3.34
CA CYS A 30 -6.57 1.68 1.87
C CYS A 30 -6.06 3.00 1.30
N SER A 31 -6.65 4.13 1.72
CA SER A 31 -6.27 5.45 1.20
C SER A 31 -4.81 5.79 1.54
N TYR A 32 -4.34 5.39 2.73
CA TYR A 32 -2.93 5.57 3.13
C TYR A 32 -2.00 4.79 2.21
N LEU A 33 -2.28 3.49 1.98
CA LEU A 33 -1.43 2.64 1.16
C LEU A 33 -1.47 3.04 -0.33
N ILE A 34 -2.63 3.45 -0.85
CA ILE A 34 -2.76 4.02 -2.21
C ILE A 34 -1.88 5.27 -2.37
N SER A 35 -1.85 6.14 -1.35
CA SER A 35 -1.03 7.36 -1.39
C SER A 35 0.46 7.03 -1.51
N HIS A 36 0.95 6.06 -0.73
CA HIS A 36 2.33 5.60 -0.82
C HIS A 36 2.63 4.86 -2.13
N LEU A 37 1.67 4.06 -2.62
CA LEU A 37 1.79 3.37 -3.90
C LEU A 37 2.01 4.37 -5.04
N ASN A 38 1.19 5.42 -5.08
CA ASN A 38 1.29 6.46 -6.11
C ASN A 38 2.60 7.24 -6.02
N LEU A 39 3.08 7.52 -4.81
CA LEU A 39 4.38 8.18 -4.60
C LEU A 39 5.52 7.36 -5.19
N VAL A 40 5.57 6.06 -4.88
CA VAL A 40 6.64 5.17 -5.36
C VAL A 40 6.49 4.85 -6.85
N ALA A 41 5.26 4.67 -7.34
CA ALA A 41 5.00 4.43 -8.76
C ALA A 41 5.45 5.60 -9.63
N ALA A 42 5.31 6.83 -9.14
CA ALA A 42 5.78 8.04 -9.83
C ALA A 42 7.31 8.09 -10.01
N GLU A 43 8.08 7.35 -9.21
CA GLU A 43 9.53 7.23 -9.34
C GLU A 43 9.97 6.25 -10.44
N LEU A 44 9.03 5.61 -11.14
CA LEU A 44 9.27 4.69 -12.26
C LEU A 44 10.28 3.58 -11.92
N PRO A 45 9.96 2.70 -10.95
CA PRO A 45 10.87 1.65 -10.50
C PRO A 45 11.28 0.70 -11.63
N GLU A 46 12.58 0.36 -11.63
CA GLU A 46 13.22 -0.45 -12.67
C GLU A 46 12.74 -1.92 -12.68
N SER A 47 12.27 -2.44 -11.54
CA SER A 47 11.74 -3.80 -11.40
C SER A 47 10.59 -3.87 -10.40
N GLU A 48 9.91 -5.02 -10.37
CA GLU A 48 8.87 -5.31 -9.38
C GLU A 48 9.44 -5.39 -7.97
N GLU A 49 10.60 -6.02 -7.79
CA GLU A 49 11.29 -6.08 -6.49
C GLU A 49 11.70 -4.70 -6.01
N ALA A 50 12.18 -3.84 -6.92
CA ALA A 50 12.51 -2.46 -6.60
C ALA A 50 11.27 -1.68 -6.17
N PHE A 51 10.13 -1.86 -6.85
CA PHE A 51 8.86 -1.26 -6.44
C PHE A 51 8.43 -1.71 -5.04
N LEU A 52 8.41 -3.03 -4.78
CA LEU A 52 8.02 -3.58 -3.48
C LEU A 52 8.95 -3.09 -2.35
N HIS A 53 10.26 -3.06 -2.60
CA HIS A 53 11.25 -2.57 -1.66
C HIS A 53 11.08 -1.07 -1.37
N ASN A 54 10.88 -0.27 -2.42
CA ASN A 54 10.69 1.17 -2.27
C ASN A 54 9.40 1.49 -1.53
N LEU A 55 8.31 0.73 -1.78
CA LEU A 55 7.06 0.90 -1.05
C LEU A 55 7.20 0.54 0.43
N GLN A 56 7.84 -0.59 0.74
CA GLN A 56 8.14 -0.97 2.13
C GLN A 56 8.95 0.12 2.83
N THR A 57 9.99 0.65 2.16
CA THR A 57 10.84 1.72 2.70
C THR A 57 10.05 3.02 2.92
N SER A 58 9.13 3.35 2.01
CA SER A 58 8.24 4.50 2.13
C SER A 58 7.34 4.39 3.36
N LEU A 59 6.74 3.22 3.58
CA LEU A 59 5.89 2.94 4.75
C LEU A 59 6.70 2.97 6.05
N ASP A 60 7.86 2.31 6.10
CA ASP A 60 8.70 2.29 7.30
C ASP A 60 9.15 3.70 7.69
N SER A 61 9.52 4.52 6.69
CA SER A 61 9.87 5.93 6.91
C SER A 61 8.67 6.71 7.45
N ALA A 62 7.51 6.59 6.82
CA ALA A 62 6.31 7.30 7.23
C ALA A 62 5.83 6.89 8.63
N PHE A 63 5.93 5.61 9.00
CA PHE A 63 5.57 5.14 10.34
C PHE A 63 6.44 5.71 11.46
N THR A 64 7.66 6.17 11.15
CA THR A 64 8.53 6.84 12.14
C THR A 64 8.19 8.31 12.34
N VAL A 65 7.63 8.96 11.32
CA VAL A 65 7.34 10.41 11.31
C VAL A 65 5.88 10.68 11.66
N ASP A 66 4.98 9.88 11.11
CA ASP A 66 3.54 10.02 11.28
C ASP A 66 3.13 9.54 12.68
N GLN A 67 2.22 10.30 13.30
CA GLN A 67 1.65 9.98 14.61
C GLN A 67 0.55 8.92 14.52
N LEU A 68 0.82 7.84 13.79
CA LEU A 68 -0.09 6.70 13.65
C LEU A 68 -0.16 5.90 14.95
N SER A 69 -1.36 5.41 15.28
CA SER A 69 -1.51 4.48 16.39
C SER A 69 -0.87 3.13 16.07
N SER A 70 -0.64 2.30 17.10
CA SER A 70 -0.14 0.94 16.89
C SER A 70 -1.13 0.09 16.07
N GLN A 71 -2.44 0.36 16.22
CA GLN A 71 -3.49 -0.30 15.45
C GLN A 71 -3.40 0.07 13.98
N ASP A 72 -3.20 1.35 13.66
CA ASP A 72 -3.07 1.83 12.28
C ASP A 72 -1.87 1.21 11.57
N LYS A 73 -0.71 1.22 12.23
CA LYS A 73 0.51 0.61 11.69
C LYS A 73 0.32 -0.87 11.37
N SER A 74 -0.29 -1.61 12.31
CA SER A 74 -0.58 -3.02 12.12
C SER A 74 -1.63 -3.25 11.03
N GLY A 75 -2.67 -2.41 10.95
CA GLY A 75 -3.71 -2.51 9.92
C GLY A 75 -3.17 -2.29 8.51
N ILE A 76 -2.35 -1.26 8.33
CA ILE A 76 -1.69 -0.94 7.06
C ILE A 76 -0.72 -2.07 6.66
N GLN A 77 0.10 -2.58 7.59
CA GLN A 77 1.01 -3.71 7.31
C GLN A 77 0.25 -4.98 6.91
N ASN A 78 -0.79 -5.34 7.66
CA ASN A 78 -1.61 -6.51 7.33
C ASN A 78 -2.28 -6.37 5.95
N LEU A 79 -2.75 -5.15 5.62
CA LEU A 79 -3.32 -4.86 4.31
C LEU A 79 -2.26 -5.01 3.21
N TRP A 80 -1.08 -4.44 3.41
CA TRP A 80 0.05 -4.53 2.49
C TRP A 80 0.45 -5.99 2.20
N ASP A 81 0.66 -6.78 3.26
CA ASP A 81 0.98 -8.20 3.14
C ASP A 81 -0.11 -8.95 2.37
N THR A 82 -1.39 -8.64 2.61
CA THR A 82 -2.51 -9.29 1.91
C THR A 82 -2.51 -9.00 0.41
N VAL A 83 -2.29 -7.75 0.02
CA VAL A 83 -2.34 -7.37 -1.41
C VAL A 83 -1.10 -7.85 -2.18
N CYS A 84 0.04 -8.01 -1.51
CA CYS A 84 1.27 -8.60 -2.05
C CYS A 84 1.25 -10.13 -2.10
N LEU A 85 0.83 -10.82 -1.04
CA LEU A 85 0.84 -12.29 -1.00
C LEU A 85 -0.14 -12.92 -2.00
N GLY A 86 -1.12 -12.16 -2.49
CA GLY A 86 -1.96 -12.57 -3.60
C GLY A 86 -1.27 -12.61 -4.97
N THR A 87 0.05 -12.42 -5.06
CA THR A 87 0.85 -12.52 -6.30
C THR A 87 1.85 -13.68 -6.30
N ALA A 88 1.78 -14.60 -5.31
CA ALA A 88 2.58 -15.83 -5.28
C ALA A 88 1.91 -17.00 -6.01
#